data_AF-A0A843XGB4-F1
#
_entry.id   AF-A0A843XGB4-F1
#
_cell.length_a   1.000
_cell.length_b   1.000
_cell.length_c   1.000
_cell.angle_alpha   90.00
_cell.angle_beta   90.00
_cell.angle_gamma   90.00
#
_symmetry.space_group_name_H-M   'P 1'
#
loop_
_entity.id
_entity.type
_entity.pdbx_description
1 polymer ?
#
loop_
_entity_poly.entity_id
_entity_poly.type
_entity_poly.pdbx_seq_one_letter_code
_entity_poly.pdbx_strand_id
1 'polypeptide(L)'
;TADNKVEFLKEGFLEIFGLDTTEWPIVVPTPCPQQGAGDDCALFVCKYMECLSKKNIIGLSFSQADMDLIRGKLAWAIIEEVNRKKAHKSSGEEAVEKIVSLLDEA
;
A
#
# COMPACT_ATOMS: atom_id res chain seq x y z
N THR A 1 -18.53 0.44 -22.62
CA THR A 1 -17.11 0.70 -22.97
C THR A 1 -16.42 1.31 -21.76
N ALA A 2 -15.13 1.68 -21.84
CA ALA A 2 -14.48 2.42 -20.76
C ALA A 2 -15.20 3.75 -20.47
N ASP A 3 -15.77 4.37 -21.52
CA ASP A 3 -16.52 5.63 -21.43
C ASP A 3 -17.76 5.50 -20.53
N ASN A 4 -18.56 4.43 -20.69
CA ASN A 4 -19.73 4.18 -19.83
C ASN A 4 -19.36 4.02 -18.34
N LYS A 5 -18.15 3.54 -18.02
CA LYS A 5 -17.70 3.41 -16.62
C LYS A 5 -17.31 4.75 -16.02
N VAL A 6 -16.70 5.62 -16.82
CA VAL A 6 -16.32 6.98 -16.40
C VAL A 6 -17.56 7.83 -16.17
N GLU A 7 -18.56 7.75 -17.06
CA GLU A 7 -19.83 8.44 -16.87
C GLU A 7 -20.57 7.96 -15.63
N PHE A 8 -20.70 6.63 -15.44
CA PHE A 8 -21.29 6.05 -14.23
C PHE A 8 -20.65 6.57 -12.94
N LEU A 9 -19.30 6.67 -12.91
CA LEU A 9 -18.61 7.22 -11.75
C LEU A 9 -18.94 8.70 -11.54
N LYS A 10 -18.88 9.52 -12.59
CA LYS A 10 -19.18 10.96 -12.49
C LYS A 10 -20.60 11.22 -11.99
N GLU A 11 -21.58 10.49 -12.52
CA GLU A 11 -22.98 10.59 -12.07
C GLU A 11 -23.13 10.21 -10.60
N GLY A 12 -22.51 9.09 -10.18
CA GLY A 12 -22.55 8.66 -8.78
C GLY A 12 -21.87 9.64 -7.82
N PHE A 13 -20.76 10.28 -8.22
CA PHE A 13 -20.10 11.30 -7.40
C PHE A 13 -20.97 12.54 -7.21
N LEU A 14 -21.62 13.00 -8.29
CA LEU A 14 -22.55 14.12 -8.22
C LEU A 14 -23.77 13.80 -7.35
N GLU A 15 -24.35 12.61 -7.50
CA GLU A 15 -25.52 12.17 -6.75
C GLU A 15 -25.22 11.99 -5.25
N ILE A 16 -24.10 11.35 -4.90
CA ILE A 16 -23.78 11.01 -3.50
C ILE A 16 -23.21 12.21 -2.74
N PHE A 17 -22.36 13.02 -3.38
CA PHE A 17 -21.58 14.05 -2.70
C PHE A 17 -21.97 15.48 -3.09
N GLY A 18 -22.83 15.68 -4.10
CA GLY A 18 -23.17 17.00 -4.62
C GLY A 18 -21.98 17.74 -5.22
N LEU A 19 -20.93 17.00 -5.62
CA LEU A 19 -19.68 17.56 -6.13
C LEU A 19 -19.67 17.50 -7.67
N ASP A 20 -19.45 18.66 -8.29
CA ASP A 20 -19.12 18.72 -9.70
C ASP A 20 -17.68 18.26 -9.93
N THR A 21 -17.52 17.04 -10.45
CA THR A 21 -16.21 16.45 -10.77
C THR A 21 -15.85 16.60 -12.25
N THR A 22 -16.49 17.50 -13.00
CA THR A 22 -16.19 17.71 -14.42
C THR A 22 -14.73 18.11 -14.68
N GLU A 23 -14.13 18.87 -13.75
CA GLU A 23 -12.72 19.26 -13.79
C GLU A 23 -11.75 18.16 -13.33
N TRP A 24 -12.26 17.03 -12.81
CA TRP A 24 -11.46 15.93 -12.27
C TRP A 24 -11.42 14.79 -13.28
N PRO A 25 -10.37 14.71 -14.13
CA PRO A 25 -10.31 13.68 -15.15
C PRO A 25 -10.16 12.30 -14.49
N ILE A 26 -11.13 11.42 -14.73
CA ILE A 26 -11.03 10.01 -14.36
C ILE A 26 -10.19 9.32 -15.43
N VAL A 27 -8.97 8.95 -15.05
CA VAL A 27 -8.07 8.18 -15.92
C VAL A 27 -8.13 6.72 -15.50
N VAL A 28 -8.55 5.85 -16.42
CA VAL A 28 -8.42 4.41 -16.27
C VAL A 28 -7.08 4.01 -16.91
N PRO A 29 -6.04 3.65 -16.13
CA PRO A 29 -4.75 3.32 -16.71
C PRO A 29 -4.85 2.08 -17.58
N THR A 30 -4.32 2.14 -18.81
CA THR A 30 -4.21 0.99 -19.71
C THR A 30 -2.84 0.98 -20.38
N PRO A 31 -2.09 -0.14 -20.36
CA PRO A 31 -2.43 -1.43 -19.76
C PRO A 31 -2.34 -1.40 -18.23
N CYS A 32 -3.29 -2.05 -17.56
CA CYS A 32 -3.26 -2.26 -16.10
C CYS A 32 -3.29 -3.77 -15.84
N PRO A 33 -2.34 -4.31 -15.07
CA PRO A 33 -2.34 -5.71 -14.64
C PRO A 33 -3.71 -6.10 -14.10
N GLN A 34 -4.25 -7.24 -14.52
CA GLN A 34 -5.54 -7.73 -14.02
C GLN A 34 -5.31 -8.94 -13.13
N GLN A 35 -6.07 -9.02 -12.04
CA GLN A 35 -6.10 -10.20 -11.20
C GLN A 35 -6.81 -11.34 -11.95
N GLY A 36 -6.26 -12.54 -11.86
CA GLY A 36 -6.93 -13.78 -12.28
C GLY A 36 -7.96 -14.26 -11.26
N ALA A 37 -8.53 -15.44 -11.47
CA ALA A 37 -9.35 -16.10 -10.46
C ALA A 37 -8.47 -16.46 -9.24
N GLY A 38 -8.77 -15.90 -8.07
CA GLY A 38 -7.96 -16.12 -6.86
C GLY A 38 -8.24 -15.10 -5.76
N ASP A 39 -7.38 -15.10 -4.73
CA ASP A 39 -7.49 -14.27 -3.52
C ASP A 39 -6.44 -13.13 -3.47
N ASP A 40 -5.79 -12.82 -4.59
CA ASP A 40 -4.68 -11.86 -4.67
C ASP A 40 -5.09 -10.38 -4.70
N CYS A 41 -6.38 -10.05 -4.55
CA CYS A 41 -6.87 -8.67 -4.69
C CYS A 41 -6.12 -7.68 -3.81
N ALA A 42 -5.85 -8.07 -2.57
CA ALA A 42 -5.09 -7.25 -1.62
C ALA A 42 -3.63 -7.04 -2.06
N LEU A 43 -2.99 -8.06 -2.64
CA LEU A 43 -1.61 -7.97 -3.13
C LEU A 43 -1.51 -7.06 -4.35
N PHE A 44 -2.47 -7.13 -5.26
CA PHE A 44 -2.58 -6.19 -6.38
C PHE A 44 -2.71 -4.75 -5.89
N VAL A 45 -3.59 -4.49 -4.90
CA VAL A 45 -3.75 -3.16 -4.29
C VAL A 45 -2.43 -2.66 -3.69
N CYS A 46 -1.77 -3.47 -2.87
CA CYS A 46 -0.47 -3.10 -2.31
C CYS A 46 0.56 -2.79 -3.40
N LYS A 47 0.59 -3.59 -4.46
CA LYS A 47 1.55 -3.41 -5.55
C LYS A 47 1.25 -2.17 -6.39
N TYR A 48 -0.02 -1.86 -6.66
CA TYR A 48 -0.40 -0.61 -7.30
C TYR A 48 0.07 0.60 -6.48
N MET A 49 -0.18 0.60 -5.17
CA MET A 49 0.24 1.70 -4.29
C MET A 49 1.76 1.86 -4.25
N GLU A 50 2.50 0.75 -4.25
CA GLU A 50 3.97 0.78 -4.35
C GLU A 50 4.43 1.44 -5.66
N CYS A 51 3.85 1.07 -6.81
CA CYS A 51 4.21 1.67 -8.09
C CYS A 51 3.83 3.15 -8.18
N LEU A 52 2.63 3.51 -7.73
CA LEU A 52 2.11 4.89 -7.75
C LEU A 52 2.93 5.82 -6.83
N SER A 53 3.28 5.37 -5.63
CA SER A 53 4.09 6.15 -4.68
C SER A 53 5.49 6.48 -5.22
N LYS A 54 6.03 5.61 -6.09
CA LYS A 54 7.32 5.83 -6.78
C LYS A 54 7.22 6.74 -8.01
N LYS A 55 6.06 7.38 -8.25
CA LYS A 55 5.73 8.15 -9.47
C LYS A 55 5.88 7.34 -10.77
N ASN A 56 5.87 6.01 -10.69
CA ASN A 56 6.06 5.15 -11.85
C ASN A 56 4.71 4.67 -12.43
N ILE A 57 3.89 5.62 -12.87
CA ILE A 57 2.54 5.37 -13.41
C ILE A 57 2.62 4.60 -14.74
N ILE A 58 3.69 4.81 -15.52
CA ILE A 58 3.94 4.18 -16.83
C ILE A 58 4.44 2.72 -16.68
N GLY A 59 4.76 2.29 -15.46
CA GLY A 59 5.45 1.02 -15.18
C GLY A 59 4.72 0.11 -14.20
N LEU A 60 3.40 -0.08 -14.36
CA LEU A 60 2.69 -1.21 -13.73
C LEU A 60 3.13 -2.53 -14.40
N SER A 61 4.43 -2.85 -14.33
CA SER A 61 5.08 -4.00 -14.93
C SER A 61 5.05 -5.19 -13.97
N PHE A 62 3.86 -5.64 -13.62
CA PHE A 62 3.65 -6.89 -12.89
C PHE A 62 2.43 -7.61 -13.44
N SER A 63 2.27 -8.86 -13.06
CA SER A 63 1.21 -9.73 -13.54
C SER A 63 0.74 -10.68 -12.45
N GLN A 64 -0.34 -11.41 -12.72
CA GLN A 64 -0.82 -12.48 -11.84
C GLN A 64 0.27 -13.52 -11.57
N ALA A 65 1.16 -13.80 -12.53
CA ALA A 65 2.24 -14.78 -12.36
C ALA A 65 3.30 -14.35 -11.33
N ASP A 66 3.36 -13.06 -10.99
CA ASP A 66 4.31 -12.53 -10.01
C ASP A 66 3.80 -12.63 -8.56
N MET A 67 2.53 -13.01 -8.37
CA MET A 67 1.87 -12.91 -7.06
C MET A 67 2.52 -13.79 -5.98
N ASP A 68 3.00 -14.98 -6.31
CA ASP A 68 3.69 -15.84 -5.33
C ASP A 68 4.95 -15.18 -4.78
N LEU A 69 5.76 -14.59 -5.67
CA LEU A 69 6.98 -13.87 -5.29
C LEU A 69 6.65 -12.59 -4.51
N ILE A 70 5.63 -11.84 -4.95
CA ILE A 70 5.20 -10.60 -4.30
C ILE A 70 4.67 -10.90 -2.89
N ARG A 71 3.89 -11.98 -2.71
CA ARG A 71 3.39 -12.45 -1.42
C ARG A 71 4.53 -12.76 -0.46
N GLY A 72 5.52 -13.52 -0.92
CA GLY A 72 6.72 -13.83 -0.14
C GLY A 72 7.52 -12.57 0.26
N LYS A 73 7.71 -11.63 -0.66
CA LYS A 73 8.39 -10.35 -0.38
C LYS A 73 7.63 -9.50 0.64
N LEU A 74 6.30 -9.43 0.52
CA LEU A 74 5.48 -8.67 1.47
C LEU A 74 5.53 -9.29 2.87
N ALA A 75 5.41 -10.61 2.96
CA ALA A 75 5.52 -11.33 4.24
C ALA A 75 6.89 -11.09 4.90
N TRP A 76 7.97 -11.19 4.13
CA TRP A 76 9.32 -10.92 4.62
C TRP A 76 9.47 -9.47 5.11
N ALA A 77 8.98 -8.49 4.34
CA ALA A 77 9.05 -7.08 4.72
C ALA A 77 8.29 -6.78 6.02
N ILE A 78 7.14 -7.41 6.23
CA ILE A 78 6.36 -7.30 7.49
C ILE A 78 7.15 -7.89 8.66
N ILE A 79 7.71 -9.10 8.50
CA ILE A 79 8.50 -9.76 9.56
C ILE A 79 9.69 -8.90 9.95
N GLU A 80 10.42 -8.38 8.98
CA GLU A 80 11.57 -7.51 9.22
C GLU A 80 11.19 -6.23 9.96
N GLU A 81 10.07 -5.59 9.60
CA GLU A 81 9.59 -4.40 10.31
C GLU A 81 9.18 -4.70 11.75
N VAL A 82 8.52 -5.84 11.99
CA VAL A 82 8.20 -6.30 13.35
C VAL A 82 9.47 -6.52 14.17
N ASN A 83 10.49 -7.16 13.59
CA ASN A 83 11.76 -7.41 14.26
C ASN A 83 12.50 -6.10 14.58
N ARG A 84 12.54 -5.14 13.65
CA ARG A 84 13.12 -3.80 13.90
C ARG A 84 12.44 -3.08 15.07
N LYS A 85 11.10 -3.09 15.11
CA LYS A 85 10.34 -2.47 16.21
C LYS A 85 10.60 -3.14 17.56
N LYS A 86 10.72 -4.48 17.59
CA LYS A 86 11.10 -5.21 18.81
C LYS A 86 12.50 -4.82 19.29
N ALA A 87 13.47 -4.75 18.38
CA ALA A 87 14.84 -4.36 18.69
C ALA A 87 14.94 -2.90 19.22
N HIS A 88 14.16 -1.98 18.65
CA HIS A 88 14.09 -0.60 19.16
C HIS A 88 13.47 -0.55 20.56
N LYS A 89 12.41 -1.32 20.80
CA LYS A 89 11.77 -1.40 22.12
C LYS A 89 12.74 -1.95 23.18
N SER A 90 13.42 -3.06 22.89
CA SER A 90 14.38 -3.65 23.83
C SER A 90 15.55 -2.71 24.13
N SER A 91 16.05 -1.98 23.13
CA SER A 91 17.10 -0.97 23.34
C SER A 91 16.63 0.18 24.22
N GLY A 92 15.37 0.61 24.09
CA GLY A 92 14.77 1.63 24.96
C GLY A 92 14.62 1.15 26.40
N GLU A 93 14.20 -0.10 26.60
CA GLU A 93 14.10 -0.72 27.94
C GLU A 93 15.48 -0.81 28.60
N GLU A 94 16.52 -1.27 27.88
CA GLU A 94 17.91 -1.32 28.37
C GLU A 94 18.43 0.07 28.75
N ALA A 95 18.12 1.10 27.95
CA ALA A 95 18.50 2.48 28.25
C ALA A 95 17.83 3.00 29.54
N VAL A 96 16.56 2.65 29.77
CA VAL A 96 15.84 3.02 31.00
C VAL A 96 16.44 2.31 32.22
N GLU A 97 16.70 1.01 32.13
CA GLU A 97 17.33 0.26 33.24
C GLU A 97 18.68 0.85 33.64
N LYS A 98 19.50 1.22 32.65
CA LYS A 98 20.80 1.87 32.90
C LYS A 98 20.67 3.25 33.56
N ILE A 99 19.64 4.02 33.21
CA ILE A 99 19.38 5.30 33.88
C ILE A 99 18.95 5.07 35.33
N VAL A 100 18.05 4.11 35.58
CA VAL A 100 17.59 3.77 36.93
C VAL A 100 18.77 3.32 37.80
N SER A 101 19.64 2.45 37.31
CA SER A 101 20.81 1.99 38.09
C SER A 101 21.76 3.15 38.45
N LEU A 102 21.98 4.09 37.52
CA LEU A 102 22.82 5.26 37.77
C LEU A 102 22.20 6.22 38.80
N LEU A 103 20.86 6.29 38.88
CA LEU A 103 20.16 7.09 39.89
C LEU A 103 20.20 6.44 41.26
N ASP A 104 20.14 5.11 41.34
CA ASP A 104 20.22 4.37 42.61
C ASP A 104 21.65 4.40 43.22
N GLU A 105 22.67 4.66 42.40
CA GLU A 105 24.08 4.79 42.82
C GLU A 105 24.48 6.23 43.24
N ALA A 106 23.61 7.23 43.06
CA ALA A 106 23.85 8.66 43.33
C ALA A 106 23.28 9.13 44.68
#